data_AF-A0A1Q9ND69-F1
#
_entry.id   AF-A0A1Q9ND69-F1
#
_cell.length_a   1.000
_cell.length_b   1.000
_cell.length_c   1.000
_cell.angle_alpha   90.00
_cell.angle_beta   90.00
_cell.angle_gamma   90.00
#
_symmetry.space_group_name_H-M   'P 1'
#
loop_
_entity.id
_entity.type
_entity.pdbx_description
1 polymer ?
#
loop_
_entity_poly.entity_id
_entity_poly.type
_entity_poly.pdbx_seq_one_letter_code
_entity_poly.pdbx_strand_id
1 'polypeptide(L)'
;MTIISEEISLEIMKKLKFLYGDGAEETYKELGILLNKFGEVVNDGIRNERDNINNYEKFTRKDVILNCYADSIKGEGINPLEDIKYFFSNFLKNLIRGLHILPFYEWDTDRGFSVLNYYEIDSRNGTWEQFSSLNETFEILMVDCVLNHASIDNPIVQKSLTGHSDYKDFVINYEYAKKPSEQDLMKITRARPSPVLTQYYLVNDGKRLKATFNRPQMGGFSKTGWVWTTFSRPNNEDGTVATRQVDLNFNNPKLLLEIVNIIFSYISKGASWIRLDAIGYLWKKIGTNCLHLPETHVVIELLAEIFSMVTTKNIVLISEVNEPQEQALQYLGPKSVKKSDLIYLFTHYPLAVHAILTGTAKYYSKWLPSLKEANGRLFISVLGTHDGMGMKPIGKWLPEDEKEKLQKILVEKHGALPNYSKLPGGKQIIYELCSTPWNFINPENSELPSEVQIDRYLAIFGLGLMLKGVPSIYINGLLGIPNYKGKLDENRSINRQILNKQEIISSLTDKKTKMHQIFEKMKKLINIRQREECFDLKGQFEVLNLNESVVSVLLSSYTQKNKIIALVNTSSLPKKVKVDNSLLNSGELIIKDLVSGKEYEKLKTDNSIEITLNPYQICWLQ
;
A
#
# COMPACT_ATOMS: atom_id res chain seq x y z
N MET A 1 23.40 -15.86 26.11
CA MET A 1 23.13 -16.85 25.04
C MET A 1 21.69 -16.67 24.62
N THR A 2 21.46 -16.37 23.34
CA THR A 2 20.12 -16.14 22.78
C THR A 2 19.30 -17.42 22.89
N ILE A 3 18.08 -17.30 23.39
CA ILE A 3 17.13 -18.41 23.58
C ILE A 3 16.40 -18.66 22.25
N ILE A 4 17.13 -18.92 21.17
CA ILE A 4 16.56 -19.22 19.84
C ILE A 4 16.83 -20.71 19.57
N SER A 5 15.83 -21.46 19.09
CA SER A 5 16.03 -22.86 18.76
C SER A 5 17.13 -23.06 17.72
N GLU A 6 17.77 -24.24 17.74
CA GLU A 6 18.85 -24.59 16.82
C GLU A 6 18.41 -24.51 15.36
N GLU A 7 17.19 -24.94 15.05
CA GLU A 7 16.62 -24.88 13.70
C GLU A 7 16.48 -23.44 13.19
N ILE A 8 15.92 -22.53 14.00
CA ILE A 8 15.75 -21.13 13.61
C ILE A 8 17.11 -20.45 13.48
N SER A 9 18.04 -20.76 14.37
CA SER A 9 19.43 -20.28 14.29
C SER A 9 20.11 -20.66 12.97
N LEU A 10 19.98 -21.93 12.56
CA LEU A 10 20.52 -22.43 11.30
C LEU A 10 19.91 -21.73 10.08
N GLU A 11 18.59 -21.51 10.09
CA GLU A 11 17.89 -20.83 9.00
C GLU A 11 18.27 -19.35 8.86
N ILE A 12 18.36 -18.62 9.98
CA ILE A 12 18.85 -17.23 9.98
C ILE A 12 20.30 -17.19 9.48
N MET A 13 21.17 -18.07 9.99
CA MET A 13 22.57 -18.13 9.60
C MET A 13 22.74 -18.41 8.10
N LYS A 14 21.93 -19.30 7.53
CA LYS A 14 21.93 -19.59 6.09
C LYS A 14 21.60 -18.35 5.25
N LYS A 15 20.59 -17.57 5.66
CA LYS A 15 20.20 -16.32 4.98
C LYS A 15 21.28 -15.25 5.11
N LEU A 16 21.87 -15.10 6.30
CA LEU A 16 22.98 -14.18 6.51
C LEU A 16 24.22 -14.57 5.70
N LYS A 17 24.55 -15.86 5.59
CA LYS A 17 25.63 -16.36 4.73
C LYS A 17 25.37 -16.08 3.25
N PHE A 18 24.12 -16.22 2.81
CA PHE A 18 23.74 -15.88 1.44
C PHE A 18 23.93 -14.38 1.16
N LEU A 19 23.55 -13.51 2.10
CA LEU A 19 23.63 -12.05 1.93
C LEU A 19 25.06 -11.50 2.09
N TYR A 20 25.83 -12.03 3.05
CA TYR A 20 27.04 -11.37 3.57
C TYR A 20 28.29 -12.25 3.61
N GLY A 21 28.19 -13.53 3.24
CA GLY A 21 29.33 -14.46 3.25
C GLY A 21 30.00 -14.51 4.62
N ASP A 22 31.28 -14.13 4.68
CA ASP A 22 32.12 -14.16 5.88
C ASP A 22 31.61 -13.24 7.01
N GLY A 23 30.85 -12.19 6.68
CA GLY A 23 30.27 -11.26 7.67
C GLY A 23 29.06 -11.84 8.42
N ALA A 24 28.56 -13.01 8.03
CA ALA A 24 27.33 -13.58 8.57
C ALA A 24 27.37 -13.89 10.06
N GLU A 25 28.48 -14.44 10.56
CA GLU A 25 28.60 -14.85 11.97
C GLU A 25 28.62 -13.66 12.93
N GLU A 26 29.32 -12.59 12.57
CA GLU A 26 29.34 -11.35 13.33
C GLU A 26 27.95 -10.69 13.32
N THR A 27 27.34 -10.60 12.14
CA THR A 27 25.98 -10.06 11.98
C THR A 27 24.96 -10.82 12.83
N TYR A 28 25.06 -12.15 12.89
CA TYR A 28 24.19 -12.98 13.70
C TYR A 28 24.36 -12.69 15.21
N LYS A 29 25.60 -12.52 15.67
CA LYS A 29 25.87 -12.18 17.08
C LYS A 29 25.29 -10.82 17.44
N GLU A 30 25.49 -9.81 16.60
CA GLU A 30 24.93 -8.46 16.81
C GLU A 30 23.39 -8.47 16.76
N LEU A 31 22.80 -9.23 15.84
CA LEU A 31 21.35 -9.45 15.81
C LEU A 31 20.85 -10.05 17.12
N GLY A 32 21.53 -11.06 17.67
CA GLY A 32 21.17 -11.65 18.96
C GLY A 32 21.17 -10.63 20.12
N ILE A 33 22.14 -9.71 20.15
CA ILE A 33 22.19 -8.62 21.14
C ILE A 33 21.00 -7.68 20.96
N LEU A 34 20.71 -7.27 19.72
CA LEU A 34 19.60 -6.39 19.40
C LEU A 34 18.25 -7.00 19.79
N LEU A 35 18.06 -8.30 19.51
CA LEU A 35 16.85 -9.02 19.88
C LEU A 35 16.67 -9.06 21.40
N ASN A 36 17.72 -9.38 22.17
CA ASN A 36 17.65 -9.41 23.63
C ASN A 36 17.25 -8.05 24.20
N LYS A 37 17.88 -6.97 23.72
CA LYS A 37 17.53 -5.60 24.10
C LYS A 37 16.07 -5.28 23.80
N PHE A 38 15.58 -5.70 22.64
CA PHE A 38 14.19 -5.46 22.28
C PHE A 38 13.20 -6.25 23.14
N GLY A 39 13.49 -7.52 23.42
CA GLY A 39 12.69 -8.38 24.30
C GLY A 39 12.52 -7.80 25.71
N GLU A 40 13.56 -7.14 26.25
CA GLU A 40 13.50 -6.41 27.52
C GLU A 40 12.55 -5.20 27.45
N VAL A 41 12.52 -4.48 26.33
CA VAL A 41 11.69 -3.27 26.14
C VAL A 41 10.20 -3.59 26.04
N VAL A 42 9.85 -4.71 25.39
CA VAL A 42 8.44 -5.03 25.10
C VAL A 42 7.74 -5.87 26.19
N ASN A 43 8.43 -6.18 27.30
CA ASN A 43 7.91 -6.96 28.45
C ASN A 43 7.26 -8.32 28.11
N ASP A 44 7.44 -8.82 26.89
CA ASP A 44 6.78 -10.01 26.35
C ASP A 44 7.81 -11.12 26.00
N GLY A 45 9.11 -10.84 26.22
CA GLY A 45 10.23 -11.75 25.96
C GLY A 45 10.45 -12.06 24.46
N ILE A 46 11.43 -12.92 24.16
CA ILE A 46 11.62 -13.53 22.84
C ILE A 46 11.13 -14.97 22.92
N ARG A 47 10.37 -15.45 21.94
CA ARG A 47 9.93 -16.85 21.85
C ARG A 47 11.04 -17.74 21.30
N ASN A 48 11.13 -18.95 21.85
CA ASN A 48 12.11 -19.96 21.44
C ASN A 48 11.65 -20.77 20.21
N GLU A 49 10.39 -20.65 19.83
CA GLU A 49 9.74 -21.36 18.72
C GLU A 49 9.00 -20.37 17.81
N ARG A 50 8.79 -20.76 16.54
CA ARG A 50 8.00 -19.95 15.62
C ARG A 50 6.54 -19.97 16.05
N ASP A 51 5.94 -18.79 16.16
CA ASP A 51 4.49 -18.68 16.20
C ASP A 51 3.90 -19.10 14.86
N ASN A 52 3.46 -20.35 14.79
CA ASN A 52 2.64 -20.88 13.70
C ASN A 52 1.18 -20.37 13.83
N ILE A 53 0.98 -19.09 14.14
CA ILE A 53 -0.34 -18.48 14.03
C ILE A 53 -0.66 -18.46 12.55
N ASN A 54 -1.64 -19.27 12.17
CA ASN A 54 -2.14 -19.31 10.81
C ASN A 54 -2.55 -17.88 10.41
N ASN A 55 -2.17 -17.40 9.23
CA ASN A 55 -2.55 -16.06 8.78
C ASN A 55 -4.06 -15.82 8.93
N TYR A 56 -4.89 -16.85 8.71
CA TYR A 56 -6.33 -16.78 8.90
C TYR A 56 -6.82 -16.62 10.35
N GLU A 57 -5.96 -16.78 11.34
CA GLU A 57 -6.24 -16.48 12.76
C GLU A 57 -5.78 -15.06 13.13
N LYS A 58 -4.87 -14.47 12.33
CA LYS A 58 -4.44 -13.07 12.48
C LYS A 58 -5.43 -12.06 11.92
N PHE A 59 -6.19 -12.47 10.90
CA PHE A 59 -7.09 -11.59 10.16
C PHE A 59 -8.54 -12.07 10.24
N THR A 60 -9.48 -11.13 10.27
CA THR A 60 -10.91 -11.39 10.31
C THR A 60 -11.63 -10.61 9.22
N ARG A 61 -12.86 -11.02 8.86
CA ARG A 61 -13.72 -10.23 7.95
C ARG A 61 -13.98 -8.79 8.43
N LYS A 62 -13.76 -8.53 9.72
CA LYS A 62 -13.95 -7.21 10.32
C LYS A 62 -12.84 -6.24 10.00
N ASP A 63 -11.65 -6.73 9.65
CA ASP A 63 -10.47 -5.90 9.42
C ASP A 63 -10.68 -5.04 8.18
N VAL A 64 -10.74 -3.73 8.43
CA VAL A 64 -10.80 -2.65 7.44
C VAL A 64 -9.84 -1.58 7.93
N ILE A 65 -8.99 -1.10 7.03
CA ILE A 65 -7.95 -0.12 7.32
C ILE A 65 -8.31 1.22 6.67
N LEU A 66 -8.21 2.30 7.43
CA LEU A 66 -8.17 3.66 6.89
C LEU A 66 -6.73 4.01 6.57
N ASN A 67 -6.44 4.44 5.35
CA ASN A 67 -5.13 4.96 4.95
C ASN A 67 -5.21 6.49 4.78
N CYS A 68 -4.32 7.23 5.45
CA CYS A 68 -4.22 8.67 5.35
C CYS A 68 -2.85 9.20 5.82
N TYR A 69 -2.55 10.45 5.45
CA TYR A 69 -1.49 11.21 6.11
C TYR A 69 -1.95 11.65 7.49
N ALA A 70 -1.00 11.79 8.43
CA ALA A 70 -1.27 12.30 9.77
C ALA A 70 -2.02 13.65 9.76
N ASP A 71 -1.81 14.47 8.72
CA ASP A 71 -2.43 15.78 8.53
C ASP A 71 -3.56 15.81 7.51
N SER A 72 -4.10 14.66 7.10
CA SER A 72 -5.21 14.62 6.11
C SER A 72 -6.47 15.33 6.61
N ILE A 73 -6.69 15.37 7.93
CA ILE A 73 -7.72 16.19 8.57
C ILE A 73 -7.02 17.14 9.52
N LYS A 74 -7.35 18.43 9.44
CA LYS A 74 -6.78 19.45 10.31
C LYS A 74 -7.85 20.37 10.89
N GLY A 75 -7.86 20.51 12.21
CA GLY A 75 -8.63 21.51 12.94
C GLY A 75 -7.85 22.81 13.16
N GLU A 76 -8.33 23.64 14.08
CA GLU A 76 -7.67 24.91 14.44
C GLU A 76 -6.41 24.72 15.31
N GLY A 77 -6.25 23.54 15.92
CA GLY A 77 -5.09 23.19 16.74
C GLY A 77 -3.86 22.75 15.94
N ILE A 78 -2.75 22.49 16.65
CA ILE A 78 -1.46 22.07 16.08
C ILE A 78 -1.24 20.56 16.29
N ASN A 79 -2.30 19.75 16.29
CA ASN A 79 -2.17 18.32 16.58
C ASN A 79 -3.00 17.43 15.63
N PRO A 80 -2.46 17.16 14.43
CA PRO A 80 -3.16 16.35 13.45
C PRO A 80 -3.46 14.90 13.88
N LEU A 81 -2.58 14.26 14.66
CA LEU A 81 -2.87 12.92 15.19
C LEU A 81 -4.11 12.90 16.10
N GLU A 82 -4.31 13.94 16.91
CA GLU A 82 -5.54 14.08 17.72
C GLU A 82 -6.77 14.40 16.86
N ASP A 83 -6.62 15.17 15.78
CA ASP A 83 -7.72 15.41 14.84
C ASP A 83 -8.18 14.12 14.16
N ILE A 84 -7.25 13.24 13.78
CA ILE A 84 -7.56 11.90 13.26
C ILE A 84 -8.21 11.02 14.34
N LYS A 85 -7.66 11.00 15.56
CA LYS A 85 -8.23 10.25 16.70
C LYS A 85 -9.68 10.68 16.93
N TYR A 86 -9.94 11.99 16.99
CA TYR A 86 -11.27 12.55 17.12
C TYR A 86 -12.20 12.12 15.97
N PHE A 87 -11.77 12.30 14.72
CA PHE A 87 -12.56 11.92 13.55
C PHE A 87 -12.97 10.45 13.59
N PHE A 88 -12.01 9.57 13.89
CA PHE A 88 -12.30 8.15 14.00
C PHE A 88 -13.26 7.83 15.13
N SER A 89 -13.03 8.35 16.34
CA SER A 89 -13.88 8.05 17.51
C SER A 89 -15.33 8.44 17.28
N ASN A 90 -15.59 9.51 16.51
CA ASN A 90 -16.93 10.03 16.27
C ASN A 90 -17.64 9.39 15.07
N PHE A 91 -16.92 9.08 13.98
CA PHE A 91 -17.54 8.63 12.72
C PHE A 91 -17.24 7.18 12.36
N LEU A 92 -16.07 6.66 12.72
CA LEU A 92 -15.54 5.39 12.22
C LEU A 92 -15.47 4.29 13.27
N LYS A 93 -15.72 4.60 14.54
CA LYS A 93 -15.76 3.62 15.62
C LYS A 93 -16.72 2.49 15.27
N ASN A 94 -16.25 1.24 15.44
CA ASN A 94 -16.91 -0.01 15.04
C ASN A 94 -16.98 -0.28 13.52
N LEU A 95 -16.66 0.69 12.66
CA LEU A 95 -16.67 0.53 11.21
C LEU A 95 -15.29 0.15 10.66
N ILE A 96 -14.25 0.81 11.16
CA ILE A 96 -12.86 0.62 10.76
C ILE A 96 -12.09 0.13 11.99
N ARG A 97 -11.16 -0.82 11.81
CA ARG A 97 -10.38 -1.40 12.92
C ARG A 97 -8.96 -0.88 12.98
N GLY A 98 -8.40 -0.51 11.82
CA GLY A 98 -7.02 -0.08 11.72
C GLY A 98 -6.81 1.26 11.03
N LEU A 99 -5.67 1.85 11.35
CA LEU A 99 -5.18 3.08 10.76
C LEU A 99 -3.80 2.82 10.16
N HIS A 100 -3.68 3.04 8.84
CA HIS A 100 -2.41 3.20 8.17
C HIS A 100 -2.09 4.69 8.10
N ILE A 101 -1.11 5.11 8.91
CA ILE A 101 -0.56 6.46 8.87
C ILE A 101 0.62 6.43 7.91
N LEU A 102 0.48 7.16 6.80
CA LEU A 102 1.56 7.41 5.83
C LEU A 102 2.73 8.14 6.51
N PRO A 103 3.95 8.11 5.95
CA PRO A 103 5.15 8.50 6.69
C PRO A 103 5.01 9.88 7.35
N PHE A 104 5.11 9.89 8.67
CA PHE A 104 4.86 11.05 9.54
C PHE A 104 6.10 11.47 10.36
N TYR A 105 7.23 10.79 10.13
CA TYR A 105 8.57 11.09 10.66
C TYR A 105 9.10 12.41 10.13
N GLU A 106 10.13 13.01 10.74
CA GLU A 106 10.77 14.20 10.18
C GLU A 106 11.20 13.97 8.72
N TRP A 107 10.84 14.90 7.83
CA TRP A 107 11.01 14.75 6.38
C TRP A 107 11.23 16.08 5.65
N ASP A 108 11.79 16.03 4.44
CA ASP A 108 12.04 17.24 3.62
C ASP A 108 11.29 17.30 2.27
N THR A 109 11.08 16.17 1.60
CA THR A 109 10.39 16.06 0.31
C THR A 109 9.55 14.78 0.22
N ASP A 110 8.75 14.68 -0.85
CA ASP A 110 7.89 13.53 -1.15
C ASP A 110 6.92 13.19 0.00
N ARG A 111 6.42 14.23 0.69
CA ARG A 111 5.41 14.13 1.78
C ARG A 111 5.68 12.99 2.77
N GLY A 112 6.90 12.93 3.30
CA GLY A 112 7.28 11.95 4.32
C GLY A 112 8.17 10.82 3.82
N PHE A 113 8.21 10.56 2.50
CA PHE A 113 9.03 9.48 1.93
C PHE A 113 10.52 9.86 1.77
N SER A 114 10.91 11.11 2.02
CA SER A 114 12.32 11.48 2.21
C SER A 114 12.62 11.72 3.68
N VAL A 115 12.86 10.63 4.42
CA VAL A 115 12.98 10.62 5.88
C VAL A 115 14.31 11.25 6.33
N LEU A 116 14.23 12.31 7.14
CA LEU A 116 15.36 12.95 7.82
C LEU A 116 15.75 12.19 9.09
N ASN A 117 14.77 11.70 9.84
CA ASN A 117 15.01 11.01 11.11
C ASN A 117 13.97 9.92 11.33
N TYR A 118 14.42 8.68 11.39
CA TYR A 118 13.53 7.53 11.63
C TYR A 118 13.04 7.47 13.08
N TYR A 119 13.72 8.11 14.04
CA TYR A 119 13.41 7.95 15.46
C TYR A 119 12.48 9.03 16.00
N GLU A 120 12.17 10.07 15.22
CA GLU A 120 11.36 11.22 15.64
C GLU A 120 10.17 11.43 14.70
N ILE A 121 9.02 11.77 15.29
CA ILE A 121 7.86 12.23 14.54
C ILE A 121 8.09 13.68 14.14
N ASP A 122 7.67 14.05 12.92
CA ASP A 122 7.69 15.44 12.51
C ASP A 122 6.80 16.28 13.43
N SER A 123 7.38 17.33 14.02
CA SER A 123 6.67 18.20 14.98
C SER A 123 5.36 18.80 14.44
N ARG A 124 5.16 18.85 13.11
CA ARG A 124 3.91 19.28 12.48
C ARG A 124 2.78 18.26 12.64
N ASN A 125 3.11 16.99 12.91
CA ASN A 125 2.18 15.86 13.00
C ASN A 125 1.85 15.46 14.44
N GLY A 126 2.82 15.55 15.37
CA GLY A 126 2.61 15.23 16.79
C GLY A 126 3.84 14.63 17.48
N THR A 127 3.62 13.86 18.55
CA THR A 127 4.67 13.16 19.32
C THR A 127 4.42 11.65 19.40
N TRP A 128 5.45 10.90 19.80
CA TRP A 128 5.33 9.45 19.94
C TRP A 128 4.33 9.04 21.02
N GLU A 129 4.19 9.81 22.09
CA GLU A 129 3.17 9.59 23.12
C GLU A 129 1.76 9.70 22.53
N GLN A 130 1.53 10.70 21.66
CA GLN A 130 0.25 10.88 20.97
C GLN A 130 -0.03 9.74 20.00
N PHE A 131 0.99 9.31 19.24
CA PHE A 131 0.90 8.11 18.39
C PHE A 131 0.55 6.87 19.21
N SER A 132 1.25 6.62 20.33
CA SER A 132 0.98 5.47 21.18
C SER A 132 -0.45 5.49 21.75
N SER A 133 -0.99 6.68 22.07
CA SER A 133 -2.37 6.84 22.53
C SER A 133 -3.43 6.44 21.49
N LEU A 134 -3.06 6.32 20.20
CA LEU A 134 -3.98 5.85 19.16
C LEU A 134 -4.40 4.40 19.38
N ASN A 135 -3.58 3.58 20.07
CA ASN A 135 -3.94 2.20 20.40
C ASN A 135 -5.12 2.07 21.38
N GLU A 136 -5.54 3.17 22.04
CA GLU A 136 -6.79 3.21 22.81
C GLU A 136 -8.03 3.19 21.91
N THR A 137 -7.85 3.56 20.64
CA THR A 137 -8.92 3.82 19.67
C THR A 137 -8.88 2.84 18.50
N PHE A 138 -7.68 2.51 18.02
CA PHE A 138 -7.43 1.60 16.91
C PHE A 138 -6.85 0.29 17.42
N GLU A 139 -7.35 -0.83 16.88
CA GLU A 139 -6.81 -2.16 17.20
C GLU A 139 -5.57 -2.49 16.36
N ILE A 140 -5.41 -1.80 15.22
CA ILE A 140 -4.31 -1.98 14.28
C ILE A 140 -3.71 -0.60 13.96
N LEU A 141 -2.41 -0.43 14.25
CA LEU A 141 -1.64 0.72 13.79
C LEU A 141 -0.62 0.24 12.76
N MET A 142 -0.80 0.72 11.54
CA MET A 142 0.06 0.45 10.40
C MET A 142 0.91 1.68 10.09
N VAL A 143 2.22 1.48 9.96
CA VAL A 143 3.18 2.54 9.64
C VAL A 143 4.08 2.14 8.48
N ASP A 144 4.59 3.14 7.78
CA ASP A 144 5.61 2.97 6.75
C ASP A 144 6.99 2.80 7.35
N CYS A 145 7.70 1.77 6.90
CA CYS A 145 9.14 1.64 7.06
C CYS A 145 9.80 1.98 5.71
N VAL A 146 10.19 3.25 5.55
CA VAL A 146 10.88 3.76 4.34
C VAL A 146 12.35 3.32 4.37
N LEU A 147 12.57 2.04 4.04
CA LEU A 147 13.86 1.38 4.25
C LEU A 147 14.75 1.37 3.01
N ASN A 148 14.22 1.61 1.80
CA ASN A 148 15.06 1.62 0.60
C ASN A 148 15.98 2.85 0.54
N HIS A 149 15.53 3.98 1.04
CA HIS A 149 16.16 5.28 0.87
C HIS A 149 15.86 6.21 2.04
N ALA A 150 16.72 7.22 2.24
CA ALA A 150 16.57 8.27 3.23
C ALA A 150 16.90 9.63 2.61
N SER A 151 16.56 10.73 3.28
CA SER A 151 17.02 12.06 2.84
C SER A 151 18.55 12.15 2.83
N ILE A 152 19.13 12.92 1.90
CA ILE A 152 20.55 13.30 1.94
C ILE A 152 20.92 13.94 3.27
N ASP A 153 20.01 14.67 3.92
CA ASP A 153 20.23 15.31 5.21
C ASP A 153 20.02 14.37 6.40
N ASN A 154 19.62 13.11 6.17
CA ASN A 154 19.54 12.09 7.21
C ASN A 154 20.92 11.83 7.84
N PRO A 155 21.02 11.72 9.18
CA PRO A 155 22.29 11.45 9.85
C PRO A 155 23.05 10.22 9.34
N ILE A 156 22.34 9.14 8.99
CA ILE A 156 22.94 7.92 8.43
C ILE A 156 23.63 8.24 7.09
N VAL A 157 22.95 8.95 6.21
CA VAL A 157 23.45 9.31 4.88
C VAL A 157 24.61 10.29 4.97
N GLN A 158 24.47 11.34 5.79
CA GLN A 158 25.52 12.32 6.02
C GLN A 158 26.79 11.66 6.54
N LYS A 159 26.69 10.87 7.61
CA LYS A 159 27.85 10.19 8.21
C LYS A 159 28.52 9.24 7.22
N SER A 160 27.75 8.54 6.39
CA SER A 160 28.30 7.67 5.34
C SER A 160 29.07 8.46 4.28
N LEU A 161 28.48 9.52 3.73
CA LEU A 161 29.10 10.34 2.68
C LEU A 161 30.28 11.18 3.18
N THR A 162 30.30 11.57 4.45
CA THR A 162 31.42 12.30 5.06
C THR A 162 32.53 11.40 5.59
N GLY A 163 32.39 10.08 5.50
CA GLY A 163 33.45 9.11 5.83
C GLY A 163 33.55 8.70 7.30
N HIS A 164 32.47 8.76 8.07
CA HIS A 164 32.44 8.22 9.42
C HIS A 164 32.57 6.69 9.39
N SER A 165 33.50 6.12 10.18
CA SER A 165 33.85 4.69 10.15
C SER A 165 32.65 3.77 10.34
N ASP A 166 31.80 4.08 11.32
CA ASP A 166 30.67 3.22 11.71
C ASP A 166 29.55 3.19 10.66
N TYR A 167 29.50 4.20 9.78
CA TYR A 167 28.49 4.35 8.72
C TYR A 167 29.09 4.15 7.33
N LYS A 168 30.32 3.63 7.26
CA LYS A 168 30.98 3.31 5.99
C LYS A 168 30.07 2.38 5.18
N ASP A 169 29.87 2.70 3.90
CA ASP A 169 29.09 1.90 2.94
C ASP A 169 27.60 1.72 3.31
N PHE A 170 27.00 2.60 4.14
CA PHE A 170 25.55 2.63 4.39
C PHE A 170 24.76 3.18 3.19
N VAL A 171 25.42 3.88 2.28
CA VAL A 171 24.86 4.33 0.99
C VAL A 171 25.72 3.84 -0.16
N ILE A 172 25.15 3.82 -1.36
CA ILE A 172 25.86 3.42 -2.58
C ILE A 172 26.42 4.68 -3.24
N ASN A 173 27.72 4.92 -3.06
CA ASN A 173 28.40 6.07 -3.66
C ASN A 173 29.67 5.67 -4.42
N TYR A 174 30.07 6.54 -5.35
CA TYR A 174 31.24 6.38 -6.20
C TYR A 174 32.07 7.65 -6.15
N GLU A 175 33.39 7.51 -6.18
CA GLU A 175 34.28 8.63 -6.51
C GLU A 175 33.92 9.18 -7.89
N TYR A 176 34.10 10.49 -8.09
CA TYR A 176 33.71 11.16 -9.33
C TYR A 176 34.29 10.47 -10.59
N ALA A 177 35.57 10.09 -10.54
CA ALA A 177 36.26 9.43 -11.65
C ALA A 177 35.89 7.94 -11.85
N LYS A 178 35.21 7.32 -10.87
CA LYS A 178 34.81 5.90 -10.87
C LYS A 178 33.31 5.73 -11.10
N LYS A 179 32.67 6.68 -11.80
CA LYS A 179 31.26 6.56 -12.18
C LYS A 179 31.05 5.26 -12.98
N PRO A 180 30.04 4.43 -12.66
CA PRO A 180 29.69 3.28 -13.46
C PRO A 180 29.45 3.64 -14.94
N SER A 181 29.72 2.69 -15.83
CA SER A 181 29.55 2.87 -17.27
C SER A 181 28.08 3.14 -17.64
N GLU A 182 27.83 3.94 -18.67
CA GLU A 182 26.46 4.15 -19.15
C GLU A 182 25.81 2.84 -19.62
N GLN A 183 26.59 1.89 -20.15
CA GLN A 183 26.11 0.56 -20.54
C GLN A 183 25.52 -0.21 -19.35
N ASP A 184 26.13 -0.13 -18.17
CA ASP A 184 25.59 -0.76 -16.97
C ASP A 184 24.40 0.03 -16.41
N LEU A 185 24.45 1.36 -16.45
CA LEU A 185 23.35 2.22 -15.99
C LEU A 185 22.08 2.12 -16.84
N MET A 186 22.19 1.66 -18.09
CA MET A 186 21.04 1.39 -18.98
C MET A 186 20.30 0.08 -18.66
N LYS A 187 20.94 -0.86 -17.94
CA LYS A 187 20.31 -2.12 -17.52
C LYS A 187 19.37 -1.93 -16.33
N ILE A 188 19.61 -0.90 -15.52
CA ILE A 188 18.87 -0.61 -14.29
C ILE A 188 17.45 -0.15 -14.60
N THR A 189 16.47 -0.70 -13.87
CA THR A 189 15.08 -0.25 -13.93
C THR A 189 14.91 1.06 -13.17
N ARG A 190 14.29 2.07 -13.79
CA ARG A 190 14.17 3.41 -13.18
C ARG A 190 12.74 3.71 -12.77
N ALA A 191 12.53 4.01 -11.48
CA ALA A 191 11.22 4.43 -10.98
C ALA A 191 10.77 5.78 -11.58
N ARG A 192 11.74 6.65 -11.92
CA ARG A 192 11.56 7.97 -12.53
C ARG A 192 12.32 8.07 -13.86
N PRO A 193 11.98 9.01 -14.77
CA PRO A 193 12.67 9.13 -16.05
C PRO A 193 14.09 9.73 -15.96
N SER A 194 14.43 10.29 -14.80
CA SER A 194 15.72 10.89 -14.43
C SER A 194 16.84 9.85 -14.21
N PRO A 195 18.11 10.28 -14.21
CA PRO A 195 19.25 9.41 -13.91
C PRO A 195 19.20 8.82 -12.50
N VAL A 196 19.70 7.60 -12.34
CA VAL A 196 19.77 6.89 -11.04
C VAL A 196 20.94 7.34 -10.17
N LEU A 197 21.91 8.07 -10.73
CA LEU A 197 23.03 8.62 -9.99
C LEU A 197 22.92 10.14 -9.96
N THR A 198 23.00 10.71 -8.76
CA THR A 198 23.05 12.16 -8.53
C THR A 198 24.44 12.55 -8.04
N GLN A 199 24.99 13.63 -8.58
CA GLN A 199 26.28 14.15 -8.13
C GLN A 199 26.11 14.85 -6.78
N TYR A 200 26.98 14.55 -5.81
CA TYR A 200 27.03 15.22 -4.51
C TYR A 200 28.37 15.93 -4.29
N TYR A 201 28.38 16.87 -3.36
CA TYR A 201 29.54 17.67 -2.97
C TYR A 201 29.69 17.63 -1.45
N LEU A 202 30.92 17.49 -0.97
CA LEU A 202 31.26 17.65 0.44
C LEU A 202 31.71 19.09 0.67
N VAL A 203 30.93 19.82 1.45
CA VAL A 203 31.16 21.23 1.78
C VAL A 203 31.45 21.36 3.27
N ASN A 204 32.35 22.26 3.64
CA ASN A 204 32.54 22.63 5.04
C ASN A 204 31.69 23.86 5.33
N ASP A 205 30.71 23.75 6.23
CA ASP A 205 29.81 24.84 6.61
C ASP A 205 30.40 25.73 7.73
N GLY A 206 31.68 25.56 8.05
CA GLY A 206 32.40 26.24 9.14
C GLY A 206 32.27 25.52 10.49
N LYS A 207 31.38 24.53 10.62
CA LYS A 207 31.22 23.71 11.83
C LYS A 207 31.49 22.23 11.56
N ARG A 208 31.07 21.73 10.40
CA ARG A 208 31.18 20.32 10.02
C ARG A 208 31.28 20.14 8.52
N LEU A 209 31.82 18.99 8.13
CA LEU A 209 31.70 18.52 6.75
C LEU A 209 30.26 18.05 6.51
N LYS A 210 29.66 18.46 5.39
CA LYS A 210 28.28 18.13 5.00
C LYS A 210 28.22 17.72 3.54
N ALA A 211 27.47 16.68 3.23
CA ALA A 211 27.12 16.30 1.86
C ALA A 211 25.90 17.11 1.36
N THR A 212 25.96 17.61 0.13
CA THR A 212 24.87 18.35 -0.52
C THR A 212 24.78 18.02 -2.01
N PHE A 213 23.58 18.09 -2.58
CA PHE A 213 23.38 17.99 -4.03
C PHE A 213 23.51 19.34 -4.74
N ASN A 214 23.26 20.44 -4.04
CA ASN A 214 23.42 21.77 -4.62
C ASN A 214 24.90 22.05 -4.82
N ARG A 215 25.27 22.33 -6.07
CA ARG A 215 26.65 22.63 -6.44
C ARG A 215 27.09 23.94 -5.76
N PRO A 216 28.12 23.92 -4.92
CA PRO A 216 28.65 25.15 -4.33
C PRO A 216 29.43 25.96 -5.37
N GLN A 217 29.74 27.21 -5.04
CA GLN A 217 30.62 28.05 -5.84
C GLN A 217 31.99 27.40 -6.01
N MET A 218 32.73 27.82 -7.05
CA MET A 218 34.03 27.22 -7.39
C MET A 218 35.01 27.31 -6.21
N GLY A 219 35.64 26.19 -5.85
CA GLY A 219 36.49 26.08 -4.66
C GLY A 219 35.74 25.85 -3.34
N GLY A 220 34.41 25.85 -3.33
CA GLY A 220 33.58 25.69 -2.14
C GLY A 220 33.30 24.25 -1.68
N PHE A 221 34.01 23.25 -2.22
CA PHE A 221 33.88 21.85 -1.81
C PHE A 221 35.23 21.16 -1.72
N SER A 222 35.36 20.20 -0.80
CA SER A 222 36.58 19.40 -0.61
C SER A 222 36.59 18.12 -1.44
N LYS A 223 35.41 17.54 -1.72
CA LYS A 223 35.25 16.31 -2.49
C LYS A 223 33.93 16.31 -3.25
N THR A 224 33.87 15.61 -4.37
CA THR A 224 32.63 15.32 -5.10
C THR A 224 32.59 13.86 -5.54
N GLY A 225 31.40 13.33 -5.75
CA GLY A 225 31.17 11.96 -6.20
C GLY A 225 29.75 11.78 -6.71
N TRP A 226 29.40 10.53 -7.00
CA TRP A 226 28.07 10.12 -7.40
C TRP A 226 27.43 9.28 -6.30
N VAL A 227 26.14 9.43 -6.07
CA VAL A 227 25.38 8.61 -5.11
C VAL A 227 24.09 8.12 -5.76
N TRP A 228 23.65 6.93 -5.37
CA TRP A 228 22.46 6.29 -5.90
C TRP A 228 21.18 6.93 -5.38
N THR A 229 20.28 7.26 -6.31
CA THR A 229 19.01 7.97 -6.08
C THR A 229 17.95 7.42 -7.04
N THR A 230 17.36 6.28 -6.70
CA THR A 230 16.36 5.55 -7.51
C THR A 230 15.13 6.40 -7.83
N PHE A 231 14.75 7.26 -6.88
CA PHE A 231 13.58 8.13 -6.94
C PHE A 231 13.94 9.59 -7.26
N SER A 232 15.03 9.81 -8.00
CA SER A 232 15.46 11.16 -8.38
C SER A 232 14.34 11.97 -9.05
N ARG A 233 14.33 13.27 -8.77
CA ARG A 233 13.36 14.25 -9.27
C ARG A 233 14.07 15.23 -10.21
N PRO A 234 13.35 15.79 -11.21
CA PRO A 234 13.83 16.92 -11.98
C PRO A 234 14.21 18.09 -11.07
N ASN A 235 15.10 18.98 -11.53
CA ASN A 235 15.43 20.19 -10.77
C ASN A 235 14.20 21.09 -10.59
N ASN A 236 14.24 21.90 -9.52
CA ASN A 236 13.26 22.95 -9.28
C ASN A 236 13.35 24.05 -10.36
N GLU A 237 12.31 24.88 -10.47
CA GLU A 237 12.26 26.00 -11.43
C GLU A 237 13.39 27.01 -11.24
N ASP A 238 13.87 27.18 -10.00
CA ASP A 238 15.01 28.03 -9.64
C ASP A 238 16.39 27.40 -9.95
N GLY A 239 16.41 26.21 -10.54
CA GLY A 239 17.62 25.48 -10.90
C GLY A 239 18.24 24.65 -9.76
N THR A 240 17.68 24.67 -8.55
CA THR A 240 18.16 23.85 -7.43
C THR A 240 17.80 22.38 -7.61
N VAL A 241 18.58 21.48 -7.00
CA VAL A 241 18.34 20.03 -7.12
C VAL A 241 17.17 19.63 -6.23
N ALA A 242 16.06 19.15 -6.83
CA ALA A 242 14.88 18.70 -6.09
C ALA A 242 14.99 17.26 -5.58
N THR A 243 15.96 16.48 -6.10
CA THR A 243 16.26 15.13 -5.61
C THR A 243 16.83 15.22 -4.21
N ARG A 244 16.27 14.43 -3.28
CA ARG A 244 16.77 14.35 -1.90
C ARG A 244 16.88 12.93 -1.38
N GLN A 245 16.22 11.95 -2.01
CA GLN A 245 16.23 10.55 -1.60
C GLN A 245 17.50 9.84 -2.08
N VAL A 246 18.34 9.42 -1.11
CA VAL A 246 19.54 8.62 -1.30
C VAL A 246 19.26 7.17 -0.92
N ASP A 247 19.55 6.24 -1.82
CA ASP A 247 19.35 4.82 -1.58
C ASP A 247 20.35 4.27 -0.54
N LEU A 248 19.80 3.48 0.38
CA LEU A 248 20.51 2.75 1.41
C LEU A 248 21.10 1.46 0.83
N ASN A 249 22.31 1.10 1.29
CA ASN A 249 23.09 -0.02 0.75
C ASN A 249 22.97 -1.31 1.58
N PHE A 250 21.98 -2.13 1.27
CA PHE A 250 21.75 -3.39 2.00
C PHE A 250 22.85 -4.44 1.82
N ASN A 251 23.85 -4.24 0.96
CA ASN A 251 25.06 -5.07 0.97
C ASN A 251 25.85 -4.95 2.28
N ASN A 252 25.60 -3.89 3.07
CA ASN A 252 26.21 -3.70 4.38
C ASN A 252 25.36 -4.35 5.49
N PRO A 253 25.86 -5.37 6.22
CA PRO A 253 25.10 -6.01 7.29
C PRO A 253 24.75 -5.07 8.45
N LYS A 254 25.56 -4.05 8.74
CA LYS A 254 25.27 -3.08 9.81
C LYS A 254 24.04 -2.24 9.51
N LEU A 255 23.77 -1.98 8.23
CA LEU A 255 22.55 -1.28 7.82
C LEU A 255 21.31 -2.15 8.02
N LEU A 256 21.39 -3.46 7.75
CA LEU A 256 20.28 -4.37 8.07
C LEU A 256 19.94 -4.32 9.57
N LEU A 257 20.95 -4.34 10.44
CA LEU A 257 20.76 -4.27 11.90
C LEU A 257 20.14 -2.94 12.34
N GLU A 258 20.58 -1.83 11.76
CA GLU A 258 19.98 -0.50 12.02
C GLU A 258 18.50 -0.47 11.61
N ILE A 259 18.14 -1.06 10.47
CA ILE A 259 16.76 -1.11 10.00
C ILE A 259 15.89 -2.01 10.90
N VAL A 260 16.42 -3.13 11.37
CA VAL A 260 15.74 -3.97 12.38
C VAL A 260 15.50 -3.16 13.66
N ASN A 261 16.49 -2.38 14.12
CA ASN A 261 16.38 -1.52 15.29
C ASN A 261 15.35 -0.40 15.11
N ILE A 262 15.27 0.21 13.92
CA ILE A 262 14.24 1.20 13.57
C ILE A 262 12.84 0.58 13.67
N ILE A 263 12.61 -0.58 13.05
CA ILE A 263 11.31 -1.26 13.08
C ILE A 263 10.92 -1.63 14.51
N PHE A 264 11.87 -2.13 15.31
CA PHE A 264 11.66 -2.38 16.74
C PHE A 264 11.30 -1.11 17.51
N SER A 265 11.87 0.04 17.18
CA SER A 265 11.47 1.32 17.78
C SER A 265 10.03 1.71 17.45
N TYR A 266 9.52 1.34 16.27
CA TYR A 266 8.11 1.58 15.93
C TYR A 266 7.17 0.66 16.70
N ILE A 267 7.55 -0.62 16.80
CA ILE A 267 6.76 -1.63 17.51
C ILE A 267 6.70 -1.32 19.01
N SER A 268 7.82 -0.92 19.63
CA SER A 268 7.82 -0.56 21.06
C SER A 268 6.92 0.65 21.37
N LYS A 269 6.62 1.47 20.36
CA LYS A 269 5.70 2.62 20.46
C LYS A 269 4.28 2.29 20.03
N GLY A 270 4.01 1.02 19.69
CA GLY A 270 2.67 0.49 19.48
C GLY A 270 2.26 0.26 18.03
N ALA A 271 3.17 0.36 17.05
CA ALA A 271 2.89 -0.12 15.70
C ALA A 271 2.79 -1.65 15.67
N SER A 272 1.81 -2.19 14.96
CA SER A 272 1.63 -3.64 14.79
C SER A 272 1.74 -4.08 13.33
N TRP A 273 1.54 -3.18 12.37
CA TRP A 273 1.64 -3.48 10.94
C TRP A 273 2.72 -2.62 10.31
N ILE A 274 3.65 -3.24 9.58
CA ILE A 274 4.80 -2.56 8.99
C ILE A 274 4.73 -2.68 7.47
N ARG A 275 4.51 -1.54 6.80
CA ARG A 275 4.61 -1.43 5.34
C ARG A 275 6.07 -1.28 4.93
N LEU A 276 6.55 -2.19 4.09
CA LEU A 276 7.89 -2.14 3.50
C LEU A 276 7.79 -1.35 2.18
N ASP A 277 8.12 -0.06 2.26
CA ASP A 277 8.06 0.86 1.12
C ASP A 277 9.16 0.56 0.09
N ALA A 278 8.81 0.68 -1.20
CA ALA A 278 9.74 0.54 -2.32
C ALA A 278 10.58 -0.75 -2.27
N ILE A 279 10.04 -1.82 -1.67
CA ILE A 279 10.81 -3.01 -1.29
C ILE A 279 11.44 -3.71 -2.51
N GLY A 280 10.87 -3.53 -3.70
CA GLY A 280 11.43 -4.03 -4.96
C GLY A 280 12.86 -3.59 -5.26
N TYR A 281 13.23 -2.38 -4.82
CA TYR A 281 14.50 -1.72 -5.15
C TYR A 281 15.60 -1.94 -4.10
N LEU A 282 15.33 -2.80 -3.10
CA LEU A 282 16.16 -2.90 -1.90
C LEU A 282 17.63 -3.23 -2.17
N TRP A 283 17.87 -4.23 -3.02
CA TRP A 283 19.21 -4.70 -3.34
C TRP A 283 19.69 -4.20 -4.69
N LYS A 284 20.95 -3.76 -4.76
CA LYS A 284 21.54 -3.14 -5.94
C LYS A 284 22.79 -3.91 -6.34
N LYS A 285 22.86 -4.29 -7.62
CA LYS A 285 24.00 -4.96 -8.24
C LYS A 285 24.22 -4.39 -9.63
N ILE A 286 25.27 -3.57 -9.79
CA ILE A 286 25.65 -3.03 -11.10
C ILE A 286 25.76 -4.17 -12.12
N GLY A 287 25.19 -3.94 -13.31
CA GLY A 287 25.10 -4.96 -14.36
C GLY A 287 23.79 -5.75 -14.37
N THR A 288 22.91 -5.60 -13.36
CA THR A 288 21.56 -6.17 -13.35
C THR A 288 20.48 -5.09 -13.46
N ASN A 289 19.21 -5.49 -13.42
CA ASN A 289 18.07 -4.56 -13.41
C ASN A 289 17.84 -3.85 -12.06
N CYS A 290 18.53 -4.28 -10.99
CA CYS A 290 18.39 -3.80 -9.60
C CYS A 290 16.94 -3.75 -9.09
N LEU A 291 16.10 -4.69 -9.55
CA LEU A 291 14.69 -4.78 -9.19
C LEU A 291 14.31 -6.25 -8.99
N HIS A 292 13.72 -6.58 -7.84
CA HIS A 292 13.33 -7.96 -7.45
C HIS A 292 14.48 -8.95 -7.36
N LEU A 293 15.68 -8.50 -6.99
CA LEU A 293 16.82 -9.39 -6.86
C LEU A 293 16.59 -10.46 -5.76
N PRO A 294 17.17 -11.67 -5.87
CA PRO A 294 17.04 -12.71 -4.86
C PRO A 294 17.38 -12.24 -3.44
N GLU A 295 18.40 -11.40 -3.30
CA GLU A 295 18.84 -10.82 -2.03
C GLU A 295 17.73 -9.95 -1.39
N THR A 296 16.98 -9.18 -2.18
CA THR A 296 15.78 -8.46 -1.69
C THR A 296 14.81 -9.40 -1.02
N HIS A 297 14.53 -10.55 -1.66
CA HIS A 297 13.61 -11.53 -1.10
C HIS A 297 14.15 -12.16 0.19
N VAL A 298 15.44 -12.50 0.24
CA VAL A 298 16.07 -13.07 1.44
C VAL A 298 16.06 -12.10 2.62
N VAL A 299 16.23 -10.79 2.39
CA VAL A 299 16.08 -9.80 3.46
C VAL A 299 14.65 -9.81 4.04
N ILE A 300 13.62 -9.92 3.20
CA ILE A 300 12.22 -9.97 3.68
C ILE A 300 11.96 -11.27 4.45
N GLU A 301 12.48 -12.41 3.98
CA GLU A 301 12.40 -13.68 4.72
C GLU A 301 13.06 -13.56 6.09
N LEU A 302 14.23 -12.94 6.16
CA LEU A 302 14.93 -12.71 7.41
C LEU A 302 14.15 -11.79 8.36
N LEU A 303 13.58 -10.69 7.85
CA LEU A 303 12.71 -9.81 8.65
C LEU A 303 11.47 -10.56 9.17
N ALA A 304 10.86 -11.38 8.33
CA ALA A 304 9.69 -12.18 8.69
C ALA A 304 10.02 -13.22 9.78
N GLU A 305 11.17 -13.87 9.66
CA GLU A 305 11.68 -14.79 10.69
C GLU A 305 11.96 -14.05 12.00
N ILE A 306 12.68 -12.92 11.94
CA ILE A 306 12.99 -12.10 13.11
C ILE A 306 11.70 -11.71 13.85
N PHE A 307 10.73 -11.15 13.14
CA PHE A 307 9.49 -10.66 13.77
C PHE A 307 8.55 -11.79 14.18
N SER A 308 8.67 -12.99 13.63
CA SER A 308 7.91 -14.16 14.12
C SER A 308 8.38 -14.66 15.49
N MET A 309 9.60 -14.29 15.92
CA MET A 309 10.15 -14.66 17.23
C MET A 309 9.80 -13.62 18.31
N VAL A 310 9.43 -12.41 17.92
CA VAL A 310 9.04 -11.37 18.88
C VAL A 310 7.55 -11.49 19.16
N THR A 311 7.21 -11.69 20.43
CA THR A 311 5.92 -12.12 20.93
C THR A 311 4.84 -11.04 20.93
N THR A 312 5.20 -9.79 20.62
CA THR A 312 4.27 -8.66 20.64
C THR A 312 3.20 -8.85 19.57
N LYS A 313 1.95 -9.07 20.02
CA LYS A 313 0.67 -8.96 19.30
C LYS A 313 0.81 -8.78 17.77
N ASN A 314 0.73 -9.88 17.03
CA ASN A 314 0.48 -9.93 15.58
C ASN A 314 1.24 -8.88 14.74
N ILE A 315 2.58 -8.86 14.79
CA ILE A 315 3.35 -8.10 13.79
C ILE A 315 3.00 -8.63 12.39
N VAL A 316 2.57 -7.73 11.51
CA VAL A 316 2.24 -8.01 10.12
C VAL A 316 3.20 -7.26 9.22
N LEU A 317 3.90 -7.97 8.34
CA LEU A 317 4.70 -7.37 7.28
C LEU A 317 3.89 -7.24 6.00
N ILE A 318 3.92 -6.06 5.40
CA ILE A 318 3.24 -5.77 4.14
C ILE A 318 4.27 -5.32 3.12
N SER A 319 4.45 -6.07 2.04
CA SER A 319 5.29 -5.62 0.92
C SER A 319 4.49 -4.74 -0.03
N GLU A 320 4.99 -3.54 -0.31
CA GLU A 320 4.43 -2.72 -1.39
C GLU A 320 5.15 -2.97 -2.72
N VAL A 321 4.40 -3.48 -3.70
CA VAL A 321 4.94 -3.94 -4.98
C VAL A 321 3.98 -3.58 -6.11
N ASN A 322 4.17 -2.40 -6.70
CA ASN A 322 3.38 -1.90 -7.82
C ASN A 322 3.86 -2.47 -9.18
N GLU A 323 3.79 -3.78 -9.32
CA GLU A 323 4.24 -4.55 -10.49
C GLU A 323 3.14 -5.55 -10.92
N PRO A 324 3.28 -6.27 -12.05
CA PRO A 324 2.34 -7.32 -12.43
C PRO A 324 2.07 -8.30 -11.28
N GLN A 325 0.83 -8.76 -11.14
CA GLN A 325 0.39 -9.54 -9.97
C GLN A 325 1.29 -10.75 -9.71
N GLU A 326 1.67 -11.48 -10.74
CA GLU A 326 2.57 -12.64 -10.65
C GLU A 326 3.91 -12.31 -10.00
N GLN A 327 4.41 -11.08 -10.21
CA GLN A 327 5.63 -10.59 -9.57
C GLN A 327 5.35 -10.19 -8.12
N ALA A 328 4.24 -9.49 -7.86
CA ALA A 328 3.85 -9.12 -6.51
C ALA A 328 3.62 -10.35 -5.62
N LEU A 329 3.04 -11.43 -6.15
CA LEU A 329 2.82 -12.69 -5.41
C LEU A 329 4.11 -13.34 -4.91
N GLN A 330 5.25 -13.12 -5.57
CA GLN A 330 6.54 -13.65 -5.13
C GLN A 330 7.00 -13.07 -3.79
N TYR A 331 6.44 -11.93 -3.37
CA TYR A 331 6.71 -11.27 -2.08
C TYR A 331 5.94 -11.86 -0.91
N LEU A 332 4.98 -12.76 -1.18
CA LEU A 332 4.38 -13.60 -0.14
C LEU A 332 5.24 -14.83 0.16
N GLY A 333 6.07 -15.27 -0.81
CA GLY A 333 6.90 -16.48 -0.74
C GLY A 333 6.15 -17.76 -1.15
N PRO A 334 6.79 -18.93 -1.22
CA PRO A 334 6.12 -20.24 -1.33
C PRO A 334 5.49 -20.67 0.01
N LYS A 335 4.72 -21.77 0.06
CA LYS A 335 4.15 -22.28 1.33
C LYS A 335 5.21 -22.61 2.39
N SER A 336 6.40 -23.05 1.96
CA SER A 336 7.50 -23.48 2.83
C SER A 336 8.30 -22.32 3.43
N VAL A 337 8.27 -21.14 2.82
CA VAL A 337 9.08 -19.98 3.26
C VAL A 337 8.22 -18.72 3.19
N LYS A 338 7.99 -18.11 4.35
CA LYS A 338 7.22 -16.88 4.47
C LYS A 338 8.11 -15.67 4.22
N LYS A 339 7.63 -14.76 3.36
CA LYS A 339 8.16 -13.41 3.18
C LYS A 339 7.23 -12.43 3.89
N SER A 340 6.32 -11.76 3.20
CA SER A 340 5.31 -10.90 3.82
C SER A 340 4.04 -11.64 4.20
N ASP A 341 3.29 -11.09 5.16
CA ASP A 341 1.94 -11.54 5.52
C ASP A 341 0.91 -11.12 4.46
N LEU A 342 1.05 -9.89 3.96
CA LEU A 342 0.16 -9.27 2.98
C LEU A 342 0.95 -8.59 1.86
N ILE A 343 0.31 -8.43 0.72
CA ILE A 343 0.71 -7.50 -0.35
C ILE A 343 -0.51 -6.68 -0.79
N TYR A 344 -0.26 -5.52 -1.39
CA TYR A 344 -1.32 -4.75 -2.04
C TYR A 344 -1.77 -5.41 -3.35
N LEU A 345 -3.08 -5.56 -3.52
CA LEU A 345 -3.68 -6.07 -4.75
C LEU A 345 -3.93 -4.91 -5.72
N PHE A 346 -2.85 -4.30 -6.23
CA PHE A 346 -2.97 -3.14 -7.11
C PHE A 346 -3.66 -3.45 -8.45
N THR A 347 -3.76 -4.70 -8.86
CA THR A 347 -4.51 -5.11 -10.07
C THR A 347 -6.01 -4.85 -9.95
N HIS A 348 -6.57 -4.92 -8.73
CA HIS A 348 -8.00 -4.71 -8.48
C HIS A 348 -8.47 -3.35 -9.00
N TYR A 349 -7.80 -2.29 -8.56
CA TYR A 349 -8.33 -0.94 -8.66
C TYR A 349 -8.45 -0.48 -10.13
N PRO A 350 -7.42 -0.56 -10.98
CA PRO A 350 -7.54 -0.14 -12.38
C PRO A 350 -8.48 -1.01 -13.21
N LEU A 351 -8.61 -2.31 -12.92
CA LEU A 351 -9.60 -3.16 -13.58
C LEU A 351 -11.03 -2.79 -13.18
N ALA A 352 -11.26 -2.42 -11.91
CA ALA A 352 -12.56 -1.94 -11.45
C ALA A 352 -12.90 -0.60 -12.11
N VAL A 353 -11.95 0.34 -12.18
CA VAL A 353 -12.11 1.61 -12.92
C VAL A 353 -12.47 1.32 -14.38
N HIS A 354 -11.70 0.47 -15.06
CA HIS A 354 -11.96 0.07 -16.44
C HIS A 354 -13.38 -0.50 -16.62
N ALA A 355 -13.80 -1.42 -15.75
CA ALA A 355 -15.10 -2.07 -15.84
C ALA A 355 -16.27 -1.08 -15.74
N ILE A 356 -16.18 -0.10 -14.84
CA ILE A 356 -17.21 0.94 -14.65
C ILE A 356 -17.22 1.96 -15.79
N LEU A 357 -16.05 2.33 -16.32
CA LEU A 357 -15.96 3.29 -17.43
C LEU A 357 -16.40 2.69 -18.78
N THR A 358 -16.21 1.39 -18.97
CA THR A 358 -16.52 0.70 -20.25
C THR A 358 -17.83 -0.09 -20.22
N GLY A 359 -18.42 -0.34 -19.04
CA GLY A 359 -19.66 -1.10 -18.93
C GLY A 359 -19.51 -2.62 -19.12
N THR A 360 -18.27 -3.13 -19.11
CA THR A 360 -17.99 -4.57 -19.21
C THR A 360 -17.31 -5.12 -17.97
N ALA A 361 -17.78 -6.27 -17.50
CA ALA A 361 -17.20 -7.06 -16.42
C ALA A 361 -16.12 -8.04 -16.92
N LYS A 362 -15.95 -8.20 -18.25
CA LYS A 362 -15.14 -9.26 -18.88
C LYS A 362 -13.73 -9.38 -18.31
N TYR A 363 -12.97 -8.29 -18.27
CA TYR A 363 -11.57 -8.31 -17.84
C TYR A 363 -11.43 -8.51 -16.32
N TYR A 364 -12.32 -7.87 -15.55
CA TYR A 364 -12.35 -8.05 -14.09
C TYR A 364 -12.70 -9.49 -13.71
N SER A 365 -13.76 -10.06 -14.31
CA SER A 365 -14.17 -11.44 -14.08
C SER A 365 -13.15 -12.46 -14.55
N LYS A 366 -12.40 -12.19 -15.63
CA LYS A 366 -11.28 -13.04 -16.09
C LYS A 366 -10.12 -13.04 -15.10
N TRP A 367 -9.89 -11.91 -14.41
CA TRP A 367 -8.81 -11.76 -13.44
C TRP A 367 -9.11 -12.44 -12.10
N LEU A 368 -10.35 -12.36 -11.62
CA LEU A 368 -10.77 -12.86 -10.30
C LEU A 368 -10.31 -14.30 -9.94
N PRO A 369 -10.33 -15.30 -10.84
CA PRO A 369 -9.87 -16.65 -10.50
C PRO A 369 -8.40 -16.73 -10.08
N SER A 370 -7.55 -15.79 -10.52
CA SER A 370 -6.12 -15.74 -10.15
C SER A 370 -5.88 -15.52 -8.66
N LEU A 371 -6.88 -14.99 -7.92
CA LEU A 371 -6.76 -14.76 -6.48
C LEU A 371 -6.62 -16.07 -5.69
N LYS A 372 -7.02 -17.22 -6.27
CA LYS A 372 -6.81 -18.54 -5.66
C LYS A 372 -5.33 -18.92 -5.55
N GLU A 373 -4.45 -18.31 -6.36
CA GLU A 373 -3.00 -18.59 -6.41
C GLU A 373 -2.25 -18.11 -5.15
N ALA A 374 -2.91 -17.33 -4.29
CA ALA A 374 -2.34 -16.81 -3.04
C ALA A 374 -1.96 -17.90 -2.01
N ASN A 375 -2.27 -19.18 -2.26
CA ASN A 375 -1.94 -20.32 -1.40
C ASN A 375 -2.40 -20.16 0.05
N GLY A 376 -3.48 -19.43 0.26
CA GLY A 376 -4.08 -19.13 1.55
C GLY A 376 -3.49 -17.93 2.31
N ARG A 377 -2.63 -17.15 1.64
CA ARG A 377 -2.27 -15.81 2.07
C ARG A 377 -3.26 -14.79 1.53
N LEU A 378 -3.29 -13.63 2.18
CA LEU A 378 -4.30 -12.62 1.95
C LEU A 378 -3.68 -11.36 1.35
N PHE A 379 -4.55 -10.49 0.86
CA PHE A 379 -4.17 -9.26 0.19
C PHE A 379 -4.76 -8.05 0.89
N ILE A 380 -4.18 -6.88 0.63
CA ILE A 380 -4.87 -5.62 0.85
C ILE A 380 -5.64 -5.26 -0.43
N SER A 381 -6.96 -5.18 -0.34
CA SER A 381 -7.80 -4.70 -1.43
C SER A 381 -7.74 -3.16 -1.46
N VAL A 382 -7.20 -2.62 -2.55
CA VAL A 382 -6.91 -1.18 -2.68
C VAL A 382 -8.18 -0.40 -3.04
N LEU A 383 -8.63 0.49 -2.17
CA LEU A 383 -9.80 1.36 -2.39
C LEU A 383 -9.36 2.83 -2.43
N GLY A 384 -8.32 3.08 -3.23
CA GLY A 384 -7.57 4.34 -3.29
C GLY A 384 -6.25 4.29 -2.53
N THR A 385 -5.32 5.17 -2.90
CA THR A 385 -4.00 5.32 -2.26
C THR A 385 -3.58 6.79 -2.25
N HIS A 386 -2.47 7.09 -1.59
CA HIS A 386 -1.80 8.41 -1.65
C HIS A 386 -1.00 8.64 -2.93
N ASP A 387 -0.72 7.56 -3.65
CA ASP A 387 -0.10 7.57 -4.96
C ASP A 387 -1.16 7.67 -6.07
N GLY A 388 -0.72 7.55 -7.31
CA GLY A 388 -1.63 7.37 -8.44
C GLY A 388 -2.13 5.93 -8.56
N MET A 389 -3.08 5.74 -9.47
CA MET A 389 -3.47 4.44 -9.96
C MET A 389 -2.35 3.86 -10.86
N GLY A 390 -1.62 2.88 -10.35
CA GLY A 390 -0.55 2.19 -11.09
C GLY A 390 -1.07 1.43 -12.32
N MET A 391 -0.34 1.53 -13.44
CA MET A 391 -0.76 0.91 -14.71
C MET A 391 -0.06 -0.42 -15.02
N LYS A 392 1.11 -0.68 -14.41
CA LYS A 392 1.82 -1.96 -14.54
C LYS A 392 1.03 -3.17 -14.03
N PRO A 393 0.30 -3.11 -12.89
CA PRO A 393 -0.36 -4.27 -12.29
C PRO A 393 -1.41 -4.96 -13.17
N ILE A 394 -1.96 -4.25 -14.17
CA ILE A 394 -2.96 -4.78 -15.10
C ILE A 394 -2.38 -5.29 -16.43
N GLY A 395 -1.05 -5.27 -16.60
CA GLY A 395 -0.39 -5.49 -17.88
C GLY A 395 -0.80 -6.76 -18.63
N LYS A 396 -0.96 -7.89 -17.92
CA LYS A 396 -1.41 -9.19 -18.46
C LYS A 396 -2.92 -9.31 -18.59
N TRP A 397 -3.67 -8.51 -17.83
CA TRP A 397 -5.11 -8.63 -17.66
C TRP A 397 -5.91 -7.74 -18.61
N LEU A 398 -5.34 -6.58 -18.97
CA LEU A 398 -5.94 -5.62 -19.88
C LEU A 398 -5.10 -5.49 -21.16
N PRO A 399 -5.67 -5.74 -22.35
CA PRO A 399 -5.01 -5.53 -23.64
C PRO A 399 -4.44 -4.11 -23.80
N GLU A 400 -3.41 -3.94 -24.63
CA GLU A 400 -2.76 -2.64 -24.80
C GLU A 400 -3.70 -1.56 -25.32
N ASP A 401 -4.56 -1.88 -26.29
CA ASP A 401 -5.54 -0.92 -26.83
C ASP A 401 -6.58 -0.48 -25.77
N GLU A 402 -7.00 -1.39 -24.90
CA GLU A 402 -7.89 -1.07 -23.77
C GLU A 402 -7.17 -0.24 -22.70
N LYS A 403 -5.89 -0.50 -22.44
CA LYS A 403 -5.06 0.33 -21.54
C LYS A 403 -4.90 1.74 -22.07
N GLU A 404 -4.62 1.90 -23.37
CA GLU A 404 -4.49 3.20 -24.01
C GLU A 404 -5.82 3.99 -23.97
N LYS A 405 -6.95 3.33 -24.26
CA LYS A 405 -8.30 3.94 -24.13
C LYS A 405 -8.56 4.41 -22.71
N LEU A 406 -8.26 3.57 -21.71
CA LEU A 406 -8.44 3.92 -20.29
C LEU A 406 -7.59 5.13 -19.90
N GLN A 407 -6.30 5.12 -20.24
CA GLN A 407 -5.37 6.23 -19.97
C GLN A 407 -5.87 7.52 -20.62
N LYS A 408 -6.27 7.46 -21.90
CA LYS A 408 -6.78 8.60 -22.65
C LYS A 408 -8.02 9.20 -22.01
N ILE A 409 -9.03 8.38 -21.68
CA ILE A 409 -10.26 8.85 -21.04
C ILE A 409 -9.95 9.51 -19.70
N LEU A 410 -9.09 8.89 -18.89
CA LEU A 410 -8.76 9.41 -17.56
C LEU A 410 -8.03 10.76 -17.63
N VAL A 411 -7.09 10.92 -18.56
CA VAL A 411 -6.37 12.19 -18.73
C VAL A 411 -7.29 13.26 -19.33
N GLU A 412 -7.95 12.96 -20.45
CA GLU A 412 -8.69 13.97 -21.23
C GLU A 412 -10.04 14.35 -20.63
N LYS A 413 -10.73 13.41 -19.95
CA LYS A 413 -12.09 13.63 -19.44
C LYS A 413 -12.15 13.72 -17.92
N HIS A 414 -11.29 13.00 -17.21
CA HIS A 414 -11.30 12.94 -15.75
C HIS A 414 -10.24 13.82 -15.08
N GLY A 415 -9.39 14.50 -15.87
CA GLY A 415 -8.35 15.39 -15.37
C GLY A 415 -7.26 14.67 -14.58
N ALA A 416 -7.04 13.37 -14.85
CA ALA A 416 -5.96 12.63 -14.22
C ALA A 416 -4.60 13.09 -14.78
N LEU A 417 -3.60 13.19 -13.91
CA LEU A 417 -2.25 13.64 -14.27
C LEU A 417 -1.28 12.44 -14.38
N PRO A 418 -0.63 12.21 -15.53
CA PRO A 418 0.24 11.06 -15.71
C PRO A 418 1.62 11.28 -15.09
N ASN A 419 2.13 10.26 -14.40
CA ASN A 419 3.54 10.15 -14.03
C ASN A 419 4.21 9.05 -14.85
N TYR A 420 5.45 9.28 -15.25
CA TYR A 420 6.18 8.42 -16.19
C TYR A 420 7.33 7.66 -15.52
N SER A 421 7.68 6.51 -16.08
CA SER A 421 8.85 5.69 -15.74
C SER A 421 9.58 5.27 -17.03
N LYS A 422 10.81 4.75 -16.91
CA LYS A 422 11.60 4.18 -18.01
C LYS A 422 11.94 2.72 -17.73
N LEU A 423 11.60 1.85 -18.67
CA LEU A 423 12.00 0.44 -18.67
C LEU A 423 13.48 0.28 -19.09
N PRO A 424 14.12 -0.86 -18.79
CA PRO A 424 15.42 -1.20 -19.37
C PRO A 424 15.40 -1.04 -20.91
N GLY A 425 16.42 -0.38 -21.47
CA GLY A 425 16.45 -0.01 -22.88
C GLY A 425 15.80 1.35 -23.22
N GLY A 426 15.22 2.06 -22.25
CA GLY A 426 14.84 3.47 -22.37
C GLY A 426 13.40 3.76 -22.80
N LYS A 427 12.58 2.73 -23.03
CA LYS A 427 11.14 2.90 -23.35
C LYS A 427 10.40 3.59 -22.19
N GLN A 428 9.82 4.76 -22.46
CA GLN A 428 8.99 5.49 -21.51
C GLN A 428 7.57 4.91 -21.46
N ILE A 429 7.00 4.82 -20.26
CA ILE A 429 5.63 4.35 -20.02
C ILE A 429 4.93 5.25 -19.00
N ILE A 430 3.59 5.31 -19.05
CA ILE A 430 2.80 5.83 -17.92
C ILE A 430 2.89 4.81 -16.79
N TYR A 431 3.54 5.21 -15.70
CA TYR A 431 3.73 4.38 -14.51
C TYR A 431 2.45 4.36 -13.66
N GLU A 432 1.88 5.55 -13.45
CA GLU A 432 0.68 5.77 -12.66
C GLU A 432 -0.10 6.99 -13.20
N LEU A 433 -1.40 7.01 -12.95
CA LEU A 433 -2.28 8.15 -13.20
C LEU A 433 -2.68 8.76 -11.86
N CYS A 434 -2.53 10.06 -11.65
CA CYS A 434 -2.84 10.73 -10.39
C CYS A 434 -4.22 11.39 -10.47
N SER A 435 -5.15 10.98 -9.61
CA SER A 435 -6.49 11.56 -9.45
C SER A 435 -7.04 11.10 -8.10
N THR A 436 -8.09 11.74 -7.61
CA THR A 436 -8.85 11.24 -6.46
C THR A 436 -9.65 10.00 -6.84
N PRO A 437 -9.96 9.11 -5.86
CA PRO A 437 -10.84 7.98 -6.10
C PRO A 437 -12.20 8.37 -6.70
N TRP A 438 -12.73 9.54 -6.32
CA TRP A 438 -13.95 10.08 -6.89
C TRP A 438 -13.78 10.42 -8.37
N ASN A 439 -12.74 11.19 -8.71
CA ASN A 439 -12.58 11.67 -10.08
C ASN A 439 -12.08 10.64 -11.07
N PHE A 440 -11.46 9.53 -10.65
CA PHE A 440 -11.24 8.40 -11.57
C PHE A 440 -12.55 7.89 -12.21
N ILE A 441 -13.69 8.10 -11.55
CA ILE A 441 -14.99 7.56 -11.97
C ILE A 441 -15.95 8.62 -12.42
N ASN A 442 -15.93 9.78 -11.78
CA ASN A 442 -16.84 10.86 -12.07
C ASN A 442 -16.04 12.08 -12.54
N PRO A 443 -16.11 12.48 -13.81
CA PRO A 443 -15.42 13.69 -14.27
C PRO A 443 -16.04 14.93 -13.61
N GLU A 444 -15.26 16.01 -13.46
CA GLU A 444 -15.75 17.23 -12.79
C GLU A 444 -16.98 17.85 -13.47
N ASN A 445 -17.07 17.73 -14.79
CA ASN A 445 -18.18 18.23 -15.61
C ASN A 445 -19.21 17.14 -15.92
N SER A 446 -19.37 16.14 -15.04
CA SER A 446 -20.38 15.09 -15.25
C SER A 446 -21.79 15.65 -15.22
N GLU A 447 -22.56 15.41 -16.29
CA GLU A 447 -23.99 15.73 -16.39
C GLU A 447 -24.88 14.62 -15.79
N LEU A 448 -24.29 13.56 -15.26
CA LEU A 448 -25.05 12.47 -14.64
C LEU A 448 -25.70 12.93 -13.33
N PRO A 449 -26.91 12.43 -13.01
CA PRO A 449 -27.50 12.65 -11.70
C PRO A 449 -26.56 12.24 -10.56
N SER A 450 -26.57 12.99 -9.46
CA SER A 450 -25.68 12.75 -8.31
C SER A 450 -25.77 11.31 -7.78
N GLU A 451 -26.99 10.75 -7.74
CA GLU A 451 -27.20 9.36 -7.30
C GLU A 451 -26.47 8.35 -8.19
N VAL A 452 -26.50 8.54 -9.51
CA VAL A 452 -25.79 7.68 -10.47
C VAL A 452 -24.29 7.81 -10.29
N GLN A 453 -23.76 9.02 -10.08
CA GLN A 453 -22.34 9.23 -9.81
C GLN A 453 -21.89 8.52 -8.51
N ILE A 454 -22.72 8.58 -7.47
CA ILE A 454 -22.49 7.87 -6.20
C ILE A 454 -22.50 6.36 -6.43
N ASP A 455 -23.48 5.83 -7.16
CA ASP A 455 -23.59 4.39 -7.41
C ASP A 455 -22.42 3.88 -8.28
N ARG A 456 -21.94 4.67 -9.26
CA ARG A 456 -20.70 4.38 -10.01
C ARG A 456 -19.49 4.22 -9.09
N TYR A 457 -19.32 5.14 -8.14
CA TYR A 457 -18.21 5.08 -7.18
C TYR A 457 -18.36 3.87 -6.23
N LEU A 458 -19.57 3.65 -5.71
CA LEU A 458 -19.85 2.54 -4.82
C LEU A 458 -19.68 1.19 -5.49
N ALA A 459 -19.93 1.06 -6.80
CA ALA A 459 -19.70 -0.18 -7.53
C ALA A 459 -18.24 -0.65 -7.40
N ILE A 460 -17.27 0.26 -7.51
CA ILE A 460 -15.84 -0.06 -7.28
C ILE A 460 -15.60 -0.47 -5.83
N PHE A 461 -16.18 0.29 -4.90
CA PHE A 461 -16.06 -0.02 -3.49
C PHE A 461 -16.60 -1.41 -3.15
N GLY A 462 -17.78 -1.78 -3.68
CA GLY A 462 -18.38 -3.10 -3.56
C GLY A 462 -17.53 -4.21 -4.19
N LEU A 463 -16.96 -3.97 -5.37
CA LEU A 463 -16.04 -4.90 -6.03
C LEU A 463 -14.79 -5.17 -5.19
N GLY A 464 -14.28 -4.18 -4.46
CA GLY A 464 -13.15 -4.35 -3.54
C GLY A 464 -13.55 -5.04 -2.23
N LEU A 465 -14.72 -4.70 -1.67
CA LEU A 465 -15.23 -5.30 -0.43
C LEU A 465 -15.60 -6.78 -0.57
N MET A 466 -15.94 -7.27 -1.75
CA MET A 466 -16.22 -8.70 -1.96
C MET A 466 -14.95 -9.56 -2.08
N LEU A 467 -13.77 -8.95 -2.23
CA LEU A 467 -12.52 -9.68 -2.31
C LEU A 467 -12.12 -10.26 -0.94
N LYS A 468 -11.42 -11.39 -0.99
CA LYS A 468 -10.84 -12.02 0.20
C LYS A 468 -9.50 -11.41 0.53
N GLY A 469 -9.49 -10.64 1.59
CA GLY A 469 -8.38 -9.81 2.00
C GLY A 469 -8.85 -8.74 2.97
N VAL A 470 -7.98 -7.78 3.25
CA VAL A 470 -8.22 -6.64 4.13
C VAL A 470 -8.44 -5.39 3.27
N PRO A 471 -9.65 -4.81 3.23
CA PRO A 471 -9.88 -3.58 2.49
C PRO A 471 -9.10 -2.40 3.11
N SER A 472 -8.39 -1.65 2.28
CA SER A 472 -7.72 -0.40 2.67
C SER A 472 -8.37 0.77 1.94
N ILE A 473 -9.06 1.62 2.70
CA ILE A 473 -9.81 2.77 2.20
C ILE A 473 -8.95 4.02 2.35
N TYR A 474 -8.68 4.72 1.25
CA TYR A 474 -8.01 6.02 1.33
C TYR A 474 -9.02 7.12 1.72
N ILE A 475 -8.61 8.04 2.60
CA ILE A 475 -9.49 9.04 3.19
C ILE A 475 -10.24 9.91 2.16
N ASN A 476 -9.60 10.27 1.04
CA ASN A 476 -10.28 11.01 -0.03
C ASN A 476 -11.38 10.20 -0.70
N GLY A 477 -11.21 8.88 -0.79
CA GLY A 477 -12.26 7.98 -1.26
C GLY A 477 -13.40 7.86 -0.26
N LEU A 478 -13.08 7.66 1.02
CA LEU A 478 -14.06 7.58 2.11
C LEU A 478 -15.01 8.79 2.14
N LEU A 479 -14.47 9.97 1.88
CA LEU A 479 -15.20 11.24 1.93
C LEU A 479 -15.68 11.73 0.56
N GLY A 480 -15.40 10.99 -0.52
CA GLY A 480 -15.78 11.38 -1.89
C GLY A 480 -15.19 12.72 -2.34
N ILE A 481 -13.95 13.01 -1.93
CA ILE A 481 -13.25 14.28 -2.20
C ILE A 481 -12.91 14.37 -3.69
N PRO A 482 -13.23 15.49 -4.37
CA PRO A 482 -12.80 15.73 -5.75
C PRO A 482 -11.33 16.14 -5.82
N ASN A 483 -10.78 16.16 -7.03
CA ASN A 483 -9.42 16.59 -7.31
C ASN A 483 -9.11 17.95 -6.69
N TYR A 484 -7.96 18.02 -6.02
CA TYR A 484 -7.49 19.24 -5.41
C TYR A 484 -7.18 20.30 -6.47
N LYS A 485 -7.76 21.49 -6.29
CA LYS A 485 -7.67 22.61 -7.25
C LYS A 485 -6.58 23.64 -6.91
N GLY A 486 -5.87 23.45 -5.80
CA GLY A 486 -4.79 24.34 -5.39
C GLY A 486 -3.48 24.05 -6.11
N LYS A 487 -2.42 24.76 -5.70
CA LYS A 487 -1.07 24.54 -6.23
C LYS A 487 -0.62 23.09 -5.94
N LEU A 488 -0.14 22.43 -6.99
CA LEU A 488 0.40 21.07 -6.90
C LEU A 488 1.92 21.14 -6.80
N ASP A 489 2.50 20.48 -5.79
CA ASP A 489 3.96 20.30 -5.69
C ASP A 489 4.46 19.22 -6.67
N GLU A 490 3.56 18.31 -7.02
CA GLU A 490 3.73 17.25 -8.00
C GLU A 490 2.34 16.71 -8.38
N ASN A 491 2.24 15.97 -9.47
CA ASN A 491 0.97 15.41 -9.97
C ASN A 491 0.17 14.66 -8.89
N ARG A 492 0.84 13.93 -7.98
CA ARG A 492 0.19 13.19 -6.88
C ARG A 492 -0.51 14.09 -5.87
N SER A 493 -0.08 15.35 -5.75
CA SER A 493 -0.66 16.33 -4.82
C SER A 493 -2.14 16.60 -5.11
N ILE A 494 -2.61 16.29 -6.34
CA ILE A 494 -4.02 16.37 -6.73
C ILE A 494 -4.94 15.53 -5.82
N ASN A 495 -4.39 14.49 -5.18
CA ASN A 495 -5.09 13.55 -4.31
C ASN A 495 -4.55 13.59 -2.86
N ARG A 496 -3.98 14.71 -2.41
CA ARG A 496 -3.35 14.85 -1.07
C ARG A 496 -3.77 16.14 -0.35
N GLN A 497 -5.00 16.60 -0.60
CA GLN A 497 -5.55 17.77 0.07
C GLN A 497 -5.62 17.56 1.58
N ILE A 498 -5.21 18.57 2.35
CA ILE A 498 -5.49 18.67 3.78
C ILE A 498 -6.91 19.21 3.94
N LEU A 499 -7.75 18.45 4.63
CA LEU A 499 -9.17 18.74 4.77
C LEU A 499 -9.46 19.47 6.08
N ASN A 500 -10.32 20.49 6.03
CA ASN A 500 -10.74 21.20 7.23
C ASN A 500 -11.69 20.32 8.08
N LYS A 501 -11.36 20.15 9.36
CA LYS A 501 -12.11 19.29 10.28
C LYS A 501 -13.58 19.72 10.44
N GLN A 502 -13.84 21.02 10.57
CA GLN A 502 -15.21 21.52 10.79
C GLN A 502 -16.08 21.36 9.54
N GLU A 503 -15.51 21.61 8.35
CA GLU A 503 -16.20 21.39 7.07
C GLU A 503 -16.58 19.93 6.85
N ILE A 504 -15.67 19.00 7.18
CA ILE A 504 -15.95 17.55 7.11
C ILE A 504 -17.08 17.17 8.06
N ILE A 505 -17.02 17.61 9.32
CA ILE A 505 -18.06 17.32 10.33
C ILE A 505 -19.42 17.87 9.86
N SER A 506 -19.45 19.12 9.42
CA SER A 506 -20.67 19.74 8.88
C SER A 506 -21.22 18.94 7.69
N SER A 507 -20.35 18.54 6.76
CA SER A 507 -20.76 17.78 5.58
C SER A 507 -21.27 16.38 5.95
N LEU A 508 -20.61 15.67 6.85
CA LEU A 508 -21.01 14.33 7.29
C LEU A 508 -22.29 14.33 8.13
N THR A 509 -22.66 15.45 8.76
CA THR A 509 -23.90 15.54 9.55
C THR A 509 -25.10 15.97 8.72
N ASP A 510 -24.90 16.67 7.60
CA ASP A 510 -25.98 17.06 6.69
C ASP A 510 -26.29 15.95 5.67
N LYS A 511 -27.49 15.37 5.80
CA LYS A 511 -28.02 14.28 4.96
C LYS A 511 -28.12 14.63 3.47
N LYS A 512 -28.16 15.91 3.14
CA LYS A 512 -28.27 16.38 1.75
C LYS A 512 -26.92 16.38 1.02
N THR A 513 -25.81 16.32 1.75
CA THR A 513 -24.49 16.40 1.11
C THR A 513 -24.11 15.08 0.45
N LYS A 514 -23.35 15.19 -0.64
CA LYS A 514 -22.73 14.06 -1.32
C LYS A 514 -21.86 13.23 -0.35
N MET A 515 -21.09 13.91 0.50
CA MET A 515 -20.18 13.27 1.46
C MET A 515 -20.95 12.36 2.43
N HIS A 516 -22.04 12.86 3.02
CA HIS A 516 -22.90 12.05 3.89
C HIS A 516 -23.48 10.84 3.15
N GLN A 517 -24.01 11.05 1.94
CA GLN A 517 -24.64 9.99 1.16
C GLN A 517 -23.65 8.87 0.79
N ILE A 518 -22.44 9.22 0.35
CA ILE A 518 -21.36 8.25 0.10
C ILE A 518 -21.01 7.52 1.38
N PHE A 519 -20.76 8.27 2.46
CA PHE A 519 -20.33 7.72 3.74
C PHE A 519 -21.33 6.70 4.31
N GLU A 520 -22.63 7.03 4.35
CA GLU A 520 -23.65 6.13 4.88
C GLU A 520 -23.85 4.88 4.01
N LYS A 521 -23.76 5.01 2.67
CA LYS A 521 -23.82 3.85 1.78
C LYS A 521 -22.59 2.95 1.92
N MET A 522 -21.38 3.51 2.04
CA MET A 522 -20.16 2.75 2.33
C MET A 522 -20.26 2.04 3.69
N LYS A 523 -20.74 2.75 4.72
CA LYS A 523 -20.95 2.21 6.06
C LYS A 523 -21.89 1.01 6.05
N LYS A 524 -22.97 1.06 5.28
CA LYS A 524 -23.89 -0.08 5.11
C LYS A 524 -23.17 -1.31 4.54
N LEU A 525 -22.39 -1.15 3.47
CA LEU A 525 -21.68 -2.26 2.81
C LEU A 525 -20.61 -2.87 3.72
N ILE A 526 -19.84 -2.04 4.43
CA ILE A 526 -18.85 -2.53 5.41
C ILE A 526 -19.59 -3.31 6.51
N ASN A 527 -20.66 -2.78 7.09
CA ASN A 527 -21.40 -3.46 8.15
C ASN A 527 -21.93 -4.84 7.74
N ILE A 528 -22.42 -4.98 6.50
CA ILE A 528 -22.84 -6.28 5.99
C ILE A 528 -21.64 -7.22 5.91
N ARG A 529 -20.53 -6.79 5.29
CA ARG A 529 -19.29 -7.59 5.21
C ARG A 529 -18.81 -8.06 6.59
N GLN A 530 -18.83 -7.18 7.60
CA GLN A 530 -18.35 -7.51 8.94
C GLN A 530 -19.24 -8.51 9.69
N ARG A 531 -20.53 -8.58 9.35
CA ARG A 531 -21.49 -9.50 9.96
C ARG A 531 -21.45 -10.88 9.31
N GLU A 532 -21.47 -10.90 7.98
CA GLU A 532 -21.66 -12.11 7.18
C GLU A 532 -20.42 -13.01 7.13
N GLU A 533 -20.55 -14.25 7.60
CA GLU A 533 -19.47 -15.26 7.63
C GLU A 533 -18.94 -15.62 6.23
N CYS A 534 -19.69 -15.36 5.17
CA CYS A 534 -19.26 -15.59 3.79
C CYS A 534 -18.06 -14.72 3.37
N PHE A 535 -17.85 -13.60 4.04
CA PHE A 535 -16.67 -12.74 3.86
C PHE A 535 -15.49 -13.17 4.73
N ASP A 536 -15.62 -14.23 5.53
CA ASP A 536 -14.48 -14.79 6.23
C ASP A 536 -13.42 -15.28 5.25
N LEU A 537 -12.19 -15.06 5.67
CA LEU A 537 -11.01 -15.23 4.82
C LEU A 537 -10.77 -16.71 4.48
N LYS A 538 -11.23 -17.63 5.35
CA LYS A 538 -11.21 -19.10 5.14
C LYS A 538 -12.31 -19.61 4.19
N GLY A 539 -13.30 -18.79 3.83
CA GLY A 539 -14.41 -19.22 2.99
C GLY A 539 -14.00 -19.65 1.58
N GLN A 540 -14.96 -20.04 0.72
CA GLN A 540 -14.72 -20.27 -0.72
C GLN A 540 -15.18 -19.09 -1.61
N PHE A 541 -14.47 -18.86 -2.70
CA PHE A 541 -14.68 -17.75 -3.63
C PHE A 541 -14.71 -18.31 -5.06
N GLU A 542 -15.83 -18.13 -5.75
CA GLU A 542 -16.06 -18.65 -7.08
C GLU A 542 -16.65 -17.57 -8.00
N VAL A 543 -16.26 -17.57 -9.27
CA VAL A 543 -16.74 -16.62 -10.27
C VAL A 543 -17.80 -17.29 -11.11
N LEU A 544 -18.99 -16.67 -11.22
CA LEU A 544 -20.16 -17.27 -11.87
C LEU A 544 -20.35 -16.85 -13.33
N ASN A 545 -19.74 -15.73 -13.76
CA ASN A 545 -19.87 -15.17 -15.12
C ASN A 545 -21.30 -15.09 -15.68
N LEU A 546 -22.26 -14.60 -14.87
CA LEU A 546 -23.68 -14.63 -15.24
C LEU A 546 -24.07 -13.65 -16.36
N ASN A 547 -23.29 -12.57 -16.56
CA ASN A 547 -23.52 -11.57 -17.60
C ASN A 547 -22.24 -10.80 -17.91
N GLU A 548 -22.03 -10.38 -19.16
CA GLU A 548 -20.82 -9.66 -19.58
C GLU A 548 -20.67 -8.25 -18.98
N SER A 549 -21.74 -7.68 -18.42
CA SER A 549 -21.76 -6.38 -17.73
C SER A 549 -21.97 -6.52 -16.22
N VAL A 550 -22.00 -7.74 -15.68
CA VAL A 550 -22.20 -7.96 -14.23
C VAL A 550 -21.05 -8.81 -13.71
N VAL A 551 -20.28 -8.26 -12.76
CA VAL A 551 -19.35 -9.09 -11.99
C VAL A 551 -20.17 -9.91 -11.02
N SER A 552 -20.06 -11.23 -11.09
CA SER A 552 -20.86 -12.17 -10.32
C SER A 552 -19.97 -13.19 -9.62
N VAL A 553 -20.02 -13.22 -8.29
CA VAL A 553 -19.23 -14.13 -7.46
C VAL A 553 -20.08 -14.84 -6.42
N LEU A 554 -19.76 -16.11 -6.17
CA LEU A 554 -20.30 -16.88 -5.05
C LEU A 554 -19.27 -16.87 -3.91
N LEU A 555 -19.70 -16.34 -2.77
CA LEU A 555 -18.98 -16.35 -1.51
C LEU A 555 -19.59 -17.41 -0.62
N SER A 556 -18.80 -18.37 -0.16
CA SER A 556 -19.26 -19.39 0.79
C SER A 556 -18.50 -19.26 2.10
N SER A 557 -19.20 -19.35 3.22
CA SER A 557 -18.60 -19.53 4.53
C SER A 557 -17.68 -20.76 4.57
N TYR A 558 -16.78 -20.83 5.55
CA TYR A 558 -15.87 -21.98 5.70
C TYR A 558 -16.62 -23.33 5.84
N THR A 559 -17.75 -23.31 6.54
CA THR A 559 -18.63 -24.49 6.72
C THR A 559 -19.50 -24.78 5.49
N GLN A 560 -19.50 -23.89 4.50
CA GLN A 560 -20.39 -23.88 3.32
C GLN A 560 -21.90 -23.83 3.64
N LYS A 561 -22.28 -23.60 4.90
CA LYS A 561 -23.68 -23.49 5.31
C LYS A 561 -24.29 -22.19 4.82
N ASN A 562 -23.58 -21.09 5.02
CA ASN A 562 -23.95 -19.77 4.55
C ASN A 562 -23.28 -19.48 3.21
N LYS A 563 -24.03 -18.92 2.28
CA LYS A 563 -23.55 -18.51 0.96
C LYS A 563 -24.15 -17.17 0.56
N ILE A 564 -23.39 -16.37 -0.19
CA ILE A 564 -23.81 -15.09 -0.74
C ILE A 564 -23.45 -15.05 -2.22
N ILE A 565 -24.39 -14.68 -3.08
CA ILE A 565 -24.11 -14.34 -4.47
C ILE A 565 -24.00 -12.83 -4.57
N ALA A 566 -22.76 -12.34 -4.74
CA ALA A 566 -22.48 -10.93 -4.91
C ALA A 566 -22.46 -10.56 -6.39
N LEU A 567 -23.30 -9.59 -6.74
CA LEU A 567 -23.49 -9.08 -8.08
C LEU A 567 -23.19 -7.57 -8.10
N VAL A 568 -22.42 -7.13 -9.09
CA VAL A 568 -22.19 -5.70 -9.34
C VAL A 568 -22.40 -5.44 -10.83
N ASN A 569 -23.45 -4.68 -11.16
CA ASN A 569 -23.63 -4.17 -12.53
C ASN A 569 -22.56 -3.12 -12.80
N THR A 570 -21.81 -3.24 -13.89
CA THR A 570 -20.75 -2.28 -14.24
C THR A 570 -21.20 -1.27 -15.29
N SER A 571 -22.43 -1.39 -15.81
CA SER A 571 -22.93 -0.61 -16.92
C SER A 571 -23.93 0.47 -16.52
N SER A 572 -24.13 1.44 -17.42
CA SER A 572 -25.13 2.50 -17.32
C SER A 572 -26.56 2.04 -17.61
N LEU A 573 -26.75 0.76 -17.98
CA LEU A 573 -28.05 0.20 -18.33
C LEU A 573 -28.47 -0.83 -17.28
N PRO A 574 -29.79 -1.00 -17.04
CA PRO A 574 -30.28 -2.13 -16.28
C PRO A 574 -29.84 -3.47 -16.89
N LYS A 575 -29.48 -4.44 -16.05
CA LYS A 575 -29.07 -5.78 -16.48
C LYS A 575 -29.90 -6.84 -15.81
N LYS A 576 -30.42 -7.76 -16.62
CA LYS A 576 -31.08 -8.96 -16.14
C LYS A 576 -30.07 -10.08 -15.98
N VAL A 577 -30.10 -10.72 -14.83
CA VAL A 577 -29.31 -11.92 -14.55
C VAL A 577 -30.23 -13.01 -14.03
N LYS A 578 -29.91 -14.25 -14.41
CA LYS A 578 -30.60 -15.44 -13.94
C LYS A 578 -29.65 -16.20 -13.02
N VAL A 579 -30.08 -16.46 -11.80
CA VAL A 579 -29.29 -17.12 -10.78
C VAL A 579 -29.93 -18.46 -10.46
N ASP A 580 -29.14 -19.54 -10.47
CA ASP A 580 -29.61 -20.83 -9.96
C ASP A 580 -29.65 -20.78 -8.43
N ASN A 581 -30.85 -20.93 -7.83
CA ASN A 581 -31.01 -20.93 -6.39
C ASN A 581 -30.26 -22.09 -5.71
N SER A 582 -30.01 -23.20 -6.41
CA SER A 582 -29.26 -24.34 -5.86
C SER A 582 -27.89 -23.91 -5.33
N LEU A 583 -27.30 -22.86 -5.91
CA LEU A 583 -26.03 -22.29 -5.50
C LEU A 583 -26.02 -21.81 -4.05
N LEU A 584 -27.15 -21.32 -3.51
CA LEU A 584 -27.26 -20.77 -2.16
C LEU A 584 -27.53 -21.84 -1.08
N ASN A 585 -27.61 -23.13 -1.45
CA ASN A 585 -28.01 -24.22 -0.55
C ASN A 585 -29.37 -24.00 0.15
N SER A 586 -30.21 -23.11 -0.39
CA SER A 586 -31.45 -22.70 0.24
C SER A 586 -32.64 -23.49 -0.33
N GLY A 587 -33.35 -24.20 0.54
CA GLY A 587 -34.69 -24.70 0.25
C GLY A 587 -35.75 -23.58 0.25
N GLU A 588 -35.39 -22.36 0.66
CA GLU A 588 -36.35 -21.27 0.92
C GLU A 588 -36.94 -20.70 -0.36
N LEU A 589 -38.20 -20.28 -0.29
CA LEU A 589 -38.94 -19.75 -1.44
C LEU A 589 -38.53 -18.32 -1.83
N ILE A 590 -37.90 -17.60 -0.90
CA ILE A 590 -37.58 -16.18 -0.99
C ILE A 590 -36.08 -16.00 -0.72
N ILE A 591 -35.41 -15.21 -1.57
CA ILE A 591 -34.02 -14.79 -1.39
C ILE A 591 -33.99 -13.29 -1.18
N LYS A 592 -33.12 -12.82 -0.28
CA LYS A 592 -33.02 -11.40 0.07
C LYS A 592 -31.73 -10.79 -0.44
N ASP A 593 -31.83 -9.60 -1.03
CA ASP A 593 -30.67 -8.74 -1.23
C ASP A 593 -30.34 -8.01 0.08
N LEU A 594 -29.21 -8.34 0.68
CA LEU A 594 -28.72 -7.72 1.92
C LEU A 594 -28.45 -6.21 1.75
N VAL A 595 -28.17 -5.74 0.53
CA VAL A 595 -27.86 -4.34 0.24
C VAL A 595 -29.12 -3.49 0.14
N SER A 596 -30.13 -3.88 -0.65
CA SER A 596 -31.38 -3.11 -0.77
C SER A 596 -32.46 -3.52 0.23
N GLY A 597 -32.41 -4.74 0.75
CA GLY A 597 -33.47 -5.37 1.52
C GLY A 597 -34.58 -5.98 0.66
N LYS A 598 -34.48 -5.88 -0.68
CA LYS A 598 -35.48 -6.42 -1.61
C LYS A 598 -35.47 -7.95 -1.59
N GLU A 599 -36.67 -8.51 -1.66
CA GLU A 599 -36.91 -9.95 -1.72
C GLU A 599 -37.22 -10.39 -3.15
N TYR A 600 -36.79 -11.61 -3.49
CA TYR A 600 -36.94 -12.22 -4.80
C TYR A 600 -37.51 -13.63 -4.64
N GLU A 601 -38.56 -13.94 -5.40
CA GLU A 601 -39.19 -15.26 -5.40
C GLU A 601 -38.60 -16.17 -6.49
N LYS A 602 -38.60 -17.47 -6.22
CA LYS A 602 -38.22 -18.51 -7.18
C LYS A 602 -39.18 -18.57 -8.37
N LEU A 603 -38.62 -18.77 -9.55
CA LEU A 603 -39.38 -19.16 -10.73
C LEU A 603 -39.84 -20.61 -10.57
N LYS A 604 -41.15 -20.83 -10.74
CA LYS A 604 -41.78 -22.17 -10.64
C LYS A 604 -41.29 -23.16 -11.70
N THR A 605 -40.69 -22.66 -12.79
CA THR A 605 -40.33 -23.44 -13.97
C THR A 605 -39.01 -24.21 -13.83
N ASP A 606 -38.03 -23.65 -13.13
CA ASP A 606 -36.66 -24.20 -13.12
C ASP A 606 -35.84 -23.87 -11.87
N ASN A 607 -36.50 -23.48 -10.77
CA ASN A 607 -35.87 -23.17 -9.48
C ASN A 607 -34.81 -22.05 -9.56
N SER A 608 -34.83 -21.22 -10.60
CA SER A 608 -33.95 -20.06 -10.73
C SER A 608 -34.62 -18.79 -10.24
N ILE A 609 -33.84 -17.71 -10.12
CA ILE A 609 -34.32 -16.37 -9.79
C ILE A 609 -33.87 -15.40 -10.87
N GLU A 610 -34.81 -14.62 -11.38
CA GLU A 610 -34.53 -13.52 -12.31
C GLU A 610 -34.42 -12.21 -11.55
N ILE A 611 -33.29 -11.52 -11.75
CA ILE A 611 -32.94 -10.30 -11.03
C ILE A 611 -32.65 -9.23 -12.06
N THR A 612 -33.35 -8.11 -11.95
CA THR A 612 -33.01 -6.90 -12.70
C THR A 612 -32.21 -5.98 -11.79
N LEU A 613 -30.94 -5.76 -12.15
CA LEU A 613 -30.04 -4.82 -11.51
C LEU A 613 -30.15 -3.46 -12.19
N ASN A 614 -30.36 -2.41 -11.42
CA ASN A 614 -30.25 -1.03 -11.88
C ASN A 614 -28.81 -0.70 -12.31
N PRO A 615 -28.60 0.40 -13.06
CA PRO A 615 -27.25 0.86 -13.41
C PRO A 615 -26.35 0.93 -12.18
N TYR A 616 -25.15 0.35 -12.27
CA TYR A 616 -24.15 0.35 -11.20
C TYR A 616 -24.56 -0.30 -9.87
N GLN A 617 -25.71 -1.00 -9.82
CA GLN A 617 -26.23 -1.58 -8.59
C GLN A 617 -25.33 -2.71 -8.06
N ILE A 618 -25.13 -2.68 -6.73
CA ILE A 618 -24.57 -3.77 -5.94
C ILE A 618 -25.74 -4.55 -5.33
N CYS A 619 -25.71 -5.87 -5.44
CA CYS A 619 -26.72 -6.76 -4.90
C CYS A 619 -26.03 -7.98 -4.29
N TRP A 620 -26.27 -8.26 -3.00
CA TRP A 620 -25.69 -9.38 -2.29
C TRP A 620 -26.82 -10.30 -1.81
N LEU A 621 -27.02 -11.40 -2.52
CA LEU A 621 -28.14 -12.31 -2.32
C LEU A 621 -27.78 -13.40 -1.31
N GLN A 622 -28.64 -13.61 -0.33
CA GLN A 622 -28.54 -14.67 0.67
C GLN A 622 -29.89 -15.36 0.85
#